data_AF-A0A4Q5SSY7-F1
#
_entry.id   AF-A0A4Q5SSY7-F1
#
_cell.length_a   1.000
_cell.length_b   1.000
_cell.length_c   1.000
_cell.angle_alpha   90.00
_cell.angle_beta   90.00
_cell.angle_gamma   90.00
#
_symmetry.space_group_name_H-M   'P 1'
#
loop_
_entity.id
_entity.type
_entity.pdbx_description
1 polymer ?
#
loop_
_entity_poly.entity_id
_entity_poly.type
_entity_poly.pdbx_seq_one_letter_code
_entity_poly.pdbx_strand_id
1 'polypeptide(L)'
;RCDFCQIDTGKPSALDLDEPRRVAESVQKMQLRYSTITGVARDDLPDGGAWLYAETVRKIHELNPGTGVENLIPDFNGKPDLLEQVFDSRPEVLAHNVETVPRIFKRIRPAFTYERSLGVITQARDYGLVTKSNLILGMGETREEVSQALRDLHEAGCDLITITQYLRPSPRHHPEKRQTTGEVVLRHTDGVA
;
A
#
# COMPACT_ATOMS: atom_id res chain seq x y z
N ARG A 1 0.78 -12.00 -8.89
CA ARG A 1 0.82 -11.01 -10.01
C ARG A 1 -0.41 -10.12 -9.92
N CYS A 2 -0.24 -8.81 -10.12
CA CYS A 2 -1.33 -7.85 -10.25
C CYS A 2 -1.34 -7.29 -11.67
N ASP A 3 -2.51 -7.21 -12.32
CA ASP A 3 -2.60 -6.93 -13.76
C ASP A 3 -2.36 -5.47 -14.16
N PHE A 4 -2.30 -4.56 -13.19
CA PHE A 4 -1.98 -3.13 -13.38
C PHE A 4 -0.51 -2.81 -13.08
N CYS A 5 0.21 -3.70 -12.39
CA CYS A 5 1.53 -3.43 -11.84
C CYS A 5 2.63 -3.71 -12.87
N GLN A 6 3.57 -2.78 -13.02
CA GLN A 6 4.72 -2.92 -13.93
C GLN A 6 5.86 -3.79 -13.38
N ILE A 7 5.78 -4.21 -12.12
CA ILE A 7 6.80 -5.05 -11.50
C ILE A 7 6.67 -6.47 -12.05
N ASP A 8 7.79 -6.99 -12.57
CA ASP A 8 7.85 -8.32 -13.13
C ASP A 8 7.53 -9.40 -12.08
N THR A 9 6.79 -10.42 -12.51
CA THR A 9 6.58 -11.62 -11.69
C THR A 9 7.66 -12.64 -12.02
N GLY A 10 8.43 -13.03 -11.01
CA GLY A 10 9.50 -14.01 -11.15
C GLY A 10 9.89 -14.63 -9.80
N LYS A 11 10.81 -15.59 -9.81
CA LYS A 11 11.38 -16.13 -8.58
C LYS A 11 12.25 -15.05 -7.94
N PRO A 12 11.98 -14.62 -6.69
CA PRO A 12 12.81 -13.62 -6.02
C PRO A 12 14.26 -14.12 -5.85
N SER A 13 15.18 -13.17 -5.77
CA SER A 13 16.54 -13.45 -5.29
C SER A 13 16.50 -13.85 -3.81
N ALA A 14 17.61 -14.41 -3.32
CA ALA A 14 17.78 -14.67 -1.90
C ALA A 14 17.55 -13.37 -1.09
N LEU A 15 16.98 -13.51 0.10
CA LEU A 15 16.83 -12.39 1.03
C LEU A 15 18.21 -11.81 1.35
N ASP A 16 18.35 -10.50 1.18
CA ASP A 16 19.55 -9.77 1.55
C ASP A 16 19.33 -9.09 2.90
N LEU A 17 20.00 -9.61 3.94
CA LEU A 17 19.87 -9.10 5.29
C LEU A 17 20.54 -7.72 5.49
N ASP A 18 21.36 -7.27 4.54
CA ASP A 18 22.05 -5.98 4.58
C ASP A 18 21.30 -4.88 3.80
N GLU A 19 20.26 -5.24 3.05
CA GLU A 19 19.40 -4.28 2.33
C GLU A 19 18.86 -3.15 3.23
N PRO A 20 18.31 -3.42 4.44
CA PRO A 20 17.86 -2.37 5.36
C PRO A 20 18.90 -1.28 5.66
N ARG A 21 20.16 -1.67 5.91
CA ARG A 21 21.26 -0.73 6.22
C ARG A 21 21.55 0.15 5.00
N ARG A 22 21.65 -0.44 3.80
CA ARG A 22 21.96 0.30 2.57
C ARG A 22 20.86 1.28 2.17
N VAL A 23 19.59 0.93 2.44
CA VAL A 23 18.46 1.86 2.26
C VAL A 23 18.63 3.05 3.21
N ALA A 24 18.87 2.80 4.49
CA ALA A 24 19.07 3.86 5.48
C ALA A 24 20.25 4.80 5.13
N GLU A 25 21.36 4.25 4.64
CA GLU A 25 22.51 5.04 4.17
C GLU A 25 22.18 5.88 2.93
N SER A 26 21.33 5.36 2.05
CA SER A 26 20.86 6.10 0.88
C SER A 26 19.97 7.28 1.29
N VAL A 27 19.05 7.06 2.24
CA VAL A 27 18.23 8.12 2.85
C VAL A 27 19.12 9.21 3.47
N GLN A 28 20.16 8.82 4.21
CA GLN A 28 21.11 9.75 4.83
C GLN A 28 21.87 10.56 3.79
N LYS A 29 22.43 9.89 2.78
CA LYS A 29 23.21 10.52 1.71
C LYS A 29 22.39 11.53 0.92
N MET A 30 21.10 11.25 0.72
CA MET A 30 20.16 12.13 0.04
C MET A 30 19.59 13.24 0.95
N GLN A 31 19.84 13.17 2.27
CA GLN A 31 19.33 14.10 3.27
C GLN A 31 17.81 14.25 3.21
N LEU A 32 17.10 13.13 3.04
CA LEU A 32 15.64 13.15 2.93
C LEU A 32 15.02 13.52 4.27
N ARG A 33 14.05 14.44 4.24
CA ARG A 33 13.19 14.74 5.41
C ARG A 33 12.06 13.74 5.57
N TYR A 34 11.67 13.08 4.48
CA TYR A 34 10.63 12.07 4.44
C TYR A 34 10.96 11.03 3.38
N SER A 35 10.79 9.76 3.69
CA SER A 35 11.09 8.64 2.79
C SER A 35 9.91 7.68 2.71
N THR A 36 9.62 7.19 1.51
CA THR A 36 8.61 6.15 1.29
C THR A 36 9.31 4.85 0.95
N ILE A 37 9.02 3.80 1.70
CA ILE A 37 9.52 2.45 1.49
C ILE A 37 8.40 1.59 0.94
N THR A 38 8.73 0.76 -0.04
CA THR A 38 7.83 -0.27 -0.56
C THR A 38 8.65 -1.44 -1.09
N GLY A 39 7.99 -2.51 -1.50
CA GLY A 39 8.64 -3.71 -1.99
C GLY A 39 7.66 -4.67 -2.64
N VAL A 40 8.14 -5.88 -2.91
CA VAL A 40 7.36 -6.96 -3.51
C VAL A 40 6.86 -7.94 -2.45
N ALA A 41 5.75 -8.63 -2.73
CA ALA A 41 5.33 -9.76 -1.91
C ALA A 41 6.41 -10.86 -1.92
N ARG A 42 6.77 -11.37 -0.74
CA ARG A 42 7.78 -12.41 -0.55
C ARG A 42 7.15 -13.70 -0.03
N ASP A 43 6.20 -14.23 -0.78
CA ASP A 43 5.51 -15.49 -0.45
C ASP A 43 6.47 -16.70 -0.40
N ASP A 44 7.70 -16.55 -0.90
CA ASP A 44 8.78 -17.52 -0.77
C ASP A 44 9.40 -17.57 0.64
N LEU A 45 9.21 -16.53 1.44
CA LEU A 45 9.74 -16.43 2.80
C LEU A 45 8.71 -16.88 3.84
N PRO A 46 9.13 -17.57 4.92
CA PRO A 46 8.20 -18.02 5.98
C PRO A 46 7.39 -16.89 6.64
N ASP A 47 7.98 -15.70 6.77
CA ASP A 47 7.39 -14.50 7.37
C ASP A 47 6.80 -13.55 6.31
N GLY A 48 6.76 -13.94 5.04
CA GLY A 48 6.32 -13.07 3.95
C GLY A 48 7.19 -11.83 3.72
N GLY A 49 8.39 -11.76 4.32
CA GLY A 49 9.27 -10.60 4.32
C GLY A 49 8.95 -9.55 5.39
N ALA A 50 8.09 -9.84 6.37
CA ALA A 50 7.71 -8.90 7.43
C ALA A 50 8.93 -8.33 8.17
N TRP A 51 9.94 -9.17 8.48
CA TRP A 51 11.19 -8.70 9.08
C TRP A 51 11.90 -7.65 8.21
N LEU A 52 11.97 -7.84 6.89
CA LEU A 52 12.68 -6.95 5.98
C LEU A 52 12.06 -5.55 5.96
N TYR A 53 10.73 -5.48 5.89
CA TYR A 53 9.99 -4.21 5.94
C TYR A 53 10.21 -3.50 7.28
N ALA A 54 10.05 -4.22 8.39
CA ALA A 54 10.21 -3.67 9.74
C ALA A 54 11.64 -3.17 9.97
N GLU A 55 12.64 -3.98 9.60
CA GLU A 55 14.05 -3.67 9.81
C GLU A 55 14.52 -2.49 8.96
N THR A 56 13.97 -2.34 7.75
CA THR A 56 14.25 -1.18 6.90
C THR A 56 13.81 0.12 7.57
N VAL A 57 12.60 0.16 8.15
CA VAL A 57 12.12 1.33 8.89
C VAL A 57 12.99 1.60 10.12
N ARG A 58 13.30 0.56 10.93
CA ARG A 58 14.16 0.70 12.12
C ARG A 58 15.53 1.28 11.77
N LYS A 59 16.17 0.78 10.70
CA LYS A 59 17.48 1.27 10.26
C LYS A 59 17.44 2.70 9.76
N ILE A 60 16.36 3.10 9.08
CA ILE A 60 16.18 4.50 8.68
C ILE A 60 16.07 5.40 9.90
N HIS A 61 15.22 5.08 10.87
CA HIS A 61 15.08 5.88 12.09
C HIS A 61 16.36 5.93 12.91
N GLU A 62 17.10 4.83 13.02
CA GLU A 62 18.39 4.76 13.72
C GLU A 62 19.44 5.69 13.11
N LEU A 63 19.60 5.66 11.79
CA LEU A 63 20.66 6.38 11.09
C LEU A 63 20.27 7.84 10.74
N ASN A 64 18.97 8.13 10.69
CA ASN A 64 18.39 9.40 10.24
C ASN A 64 17.38 9.95 11.27
N PRO A 65 17.82 10.32 12.48
CA PRO A 65 16.92 10.88 13.49
C PRO A 65 16.28 12.17 12.95
N GLY A 66 14.95 12.14 12.79
CA GLY A 66 14.16 13.26 12.26
C GLY A 66 13.64 13.08 10.82
N THR A 67 14.01 12.00 10.12
CA THR A 67 13.40 11.64 8.85
C THR A 67 12.12 10.84 9.08
N GLY A 68 10.99 11.32 8.57
CA GLY A 68 9.74 10.55 8.57
C GLY A 68 9.75 9.41 7.56
N VAL A 69 9.04 8.33 7.86
CA VAL A 69 8.96 7.13 7.04
C VAL A 69 7.51 6.75 6.77
N GLU A 70 7.15 6.68 5.49
CA GLU A 70 5.93 6.01 5.02
C GLU A 70 6.28 4.59 4.58
N ASN A 71 5.62 3.59 5.16
CA ASN A 71 5.86 2.18 4.81
C ASN A 71 4.66 1.60 4.05
N LEU A 72 4.81 1.40 2.73
CA LEU A 72 3.79 0.82 1.85
C LEU A 72 3.99 -0.69 1.71
N ILE A 73 3.10 -1.44 2.37
CA ILE A 73 3.27 -2.87 2.62
C ILE A 73 2.34 -3.76 1.76
N PRO A 74 2.72 -5.04 1.49
CA PRO A 74 1.77 -6.07 1.09
C PRO A 74 0.81 -6.40 2.25
N ASP A 75 -0.11 -7.35 2.05
CA ASP A 75 -1.10 -7.69 3.09
C ASP A 75 -0.57 -8.69 4.13
N PHE A 76 0.60 -9.31 3.89
CA PHE A 76 1.15 -10.43 4.69
C PHE A 76 0.11 -11.53 4.97
N ASN A 77 -0.78 -11.78 4.01
CA ASN A 77 -1.93 -12.68 4.14
C ASN A 77 -2.87 -12.34 5.32
N GLY A 78 -2.84 -11.10 5.82
CA GLY A 78 -3.66 -10.63 6.94
C GLY A 78 -3.30 -11.25 8.28
N LYS A 79 -2.12 -11.88 8.41
CA LYS A 79 -1.69 -12.56 9.64
C LYS A 79 -1.32 -11.53 10.72
N PRO A 80 -2.02 -11.50 11.87
CA PRO A 80 -1.79 -10.51 12.91
C PRO A 80 -0.33 -10.43 13.37
N ASP A 81 0.31 -11.57 13.65
CA ASP A 81 1.69 -11.62 14.15
C ASP A 81 2.71 -11.01 13.17
N LEU A 82 2.51 -11.18 11.86
CA LEU A 82 3.39 -10.62 10.84
C LEU A 82 3.15 -9.13 10.66
N LEU A 83 1.88 -8.71 10.74
CA LEU A 83 1.50 -7.30 10.66
C LEU A 83 2.03 -6.54 11.88
N GLU A 84 1.87 -7.08 13.09
CA GLU A 84 2.38 -6.51 14.33
C GLU A 84 3.90 -6.32 14.28
N GLN A 85 4.65 -7.30 13.74
CA GLN A 85 6.09 -7.17 13.55
C GLN A 85 6.48 -5.94 12.71
N VAL A 86 5.67 -5.61 11.69
CA VAL A 86 5.88 -4.44 10.83
C VAL A 86 5.39 -3.17 11.51
N PHE A 87 4.28 -3.23 12.26
CA PHE A 87 3.74 -2.08 12.98
C PHE A 87 4.64 -1.63 14.13
N ASP A 88 5.32 -2.58 14.78
CA ASP A 88 6.31 -2.36 15.84
C ASP A 88 7.50 -1.50 15.39
N SER A 89 7.77 -1.39 14.08
CA SER A 89 8.80 -0.49 13.57
C SER A 89 8.36 0.99 13.56
N ARG A 90 7.10 1.29 13.92
CA ARG A 90 6.55 2.64 14.13
C ARG A 90 6.81 3.64 12.98
N PRO A 91 6.48 3.30 11.71
CA PRO A 91 6.54 4.30 10.64
C PRO A 91 5.56 5.44 10.93
N GLU A 92 5.88 6.66 10.50
CA GLU A 92 4.99 7.81 10.60
C GLU A 92 3.68 7.61 9.83
N VAL A 93 3.71 6.86 8.72
CA VAL A 93 2.52 6.43 7.98
C VAL A 93 2.67 4.97 7.58
N LEU A 94 1.66 4.14 7.90
CA LEU A 94 1.53 2.79 7.38
C LEU A 94 0.55 2.80 6.21
N ALA A 95 1.04 2.47 5.02
CA ALA A 95 0.22 2.41 3.82
C ALA A 95 -0.06 0.96 3.38
N HIS A 96 -1.32 0.67 3.05
CA HIS A 96 -1.69 -0.54 2.33
C HIS A 96 -2.77 -0.20 1.30
N ASN A 97 -2.44 -0.36 0.02
CA ASN A 97 -3.36 0.06 -1.03
C ASN A 97 -4.41 -1.02 -1.31
N VAL A 98 -5.68 -0.63 -1.41
CA VAL A 98 -6.75 -1.48 -1.99
C VAL A 98 -6.76 -1.42 -3.52
N GLU A 99 -6.28 -0.31 -4.10
CA GLU A 99 -6.08 -0.05 -5.54
C GLU A 99 -7.35 0.04 -6.39
N THR A 100 -8.39 -0.74 -6.11
CA THR A 100 -9.63 -0.74 -6.90
C THR A 100 -10.85 -1.14 -6.08
N VAL A 101 -12.01 -1.14 -6.73
CA VAL A 101 -13.32 -1.50 -6.17
C VAL A 101 -13.55 -3.03 -6.14
N PRO A 102 -14.40 -3.55 -5.23
CA PRO A 102 -14.57 -5.00 -5.00
C PRO A 102 -14.83 -5.83 -6.26
N ARG A 103 -15.70 -5.34 -7.17
CA ARG A 103 -16.06 -6.05 -8.41
C ARG A 103 -14.86 -6.32 -9.33
N ILE A 104 -13.88 -5.42 -9.34
CA ILE A 104 -12.69 -5.50 -10.20
C ILE A 104 -11.54 -6.18 -9.47
N PHE A 105 -11.49 -6.06 -8.15
CA PHE A 105 -10.38 -6.46 -7.31
C PHE A 105 -9.88 -7.88 -7.59
N LYS A 106 -10.76 -8.90 -7.53
CA LYS A 106 -10.37 -10.31 -7.72
C LYS A 106 -9.75 -10.56 -9.10
N ARG A 107 -10.17 -9.79 -10.12
CA ARG A 107 -9.63 -9.90 -11.48
C ARG A 107 -8.21 -9.34 -11.56
N ILE A 108 -7.95 -8.18 -10.95
CA ILE A 108 -6.68 -7.48 -11.10
C ILE A 108 -5.65 -7.79 -10.00
N ARG A 109 -6.09 -8.33 -8.86
CA ARG A 109 -5.27 -8.69 -7.69
C ARG A 109 -5.66 -10.06 -7.13
N PRO A 110 -5.51 -11.15 -7.91
CA PRO A 110 -6.02 -12.47 -7.54
C PRO A 110 -5.40 -13.08 -6.26
N ALA A 111 -4.22 -12.61 -5.84
CA ALA A 111 -3.57 -13.06 -4.60
C ALA A 111 -4.11 -12.35 -3.34
N PHE A 112 -4.87 -11.27 -3.51
CA PHE A 112 -5.41 -10.43 -2.44
C PHE A 112 -6.93 -10.60 -2.36
N THR A 113 -7.52 -10.21 -1.23
CA THR A 113 -8.97 -9.93 -1.16
C THR A 113 -9.21 -8.53 -0.64
N TYR A 114 -10.31 -7.92 -1.09
CA TYR A 114 -10.64 -6.53 -0.73
C TYR A 114 -10.85 -6.39 0.78
N GLU A 115 -11.60 -7.32 1.36
CA GLU A 115 -11.94 -7.36 2.79
C GLU A 115 -10.68 -7.56 3.65
N ARG A 116 -9.74 -8.39 3.19
CA ARG A 116 -8.47 -8.59 3.89
C ARG A 116 -7.60 -7.34 3.83
N SER A 117 -7.54 -6.68 2.68
CA SER A 117 -6.84 -5.41 2.54
C SER A 117 -7.42 -4.32 3.44
N LEU A 118 -8.75 -4.24 3.60
CA LEU A 118 -9.37 -3.36 4.60
C LEU A 118 -9.00 -3.77 6.03
N GLY A 119 -9.00 -5.07 6.33
CA GLY A 119 -8.58 -5.60 7.63
C GLY A 119 -7.13 -5.28 8.00
N VAL A 120 -6.22 -5.13 7.03
CA VAL A 120 -4.85 -4.65 7.26
C VAL A 120 -4.85 -3.20 7.73
N ILE A 121 -5.65 -2.34 7.09
CA ILE A 121 -5.81 -0.94 7.50
C ILE A 121 -6.39 -0.85 8.91
N THR A 122 -7.45 -1.62 9.20
CA THR A 122 -8.06 -1.65 10.53
C THR A 122 -7.07 -2.09 11.61
N GLN A 123 -6.28 -3.14 11.36
CA GLN A 123 -5.27 -3.59 12.32
C GLN A 123 -4.18 -2.52 12.56
N ALA A 124 -3.72 -1.83 11.51
CA ALA A 124 -2.74 -0.74 11.67
C ALA A 124 -3.31 0.45 12.47
N ARG A 125 -4.58 0.80 12.23
CA ARG A 125 -5.30 1.84 12.98
C ARG A 125 -5.46 1.42 14.45
N ASP A 126 -5.91 0.20 14.71
CA ASP A 126 -6.10 -0.33 16.06
C ASP A 126 -4.78 -0.41 16.84
N TYR A 127 -3.66 -0.62 16.15
CA TYR A 127 -2.31 -0.54 16.70
C TYR A 127 -1.85 0.91 17.00
N GLY A 128 -2.58 1.92 16.49
CA GLY A 128 -2.35 3.34 16.73
C GLY A 128 -1.43 4.02 15.72
N LEU A 129 -1.32 3.49 14.51
CA LEU A 129 -0.58 4.13 13.40
C LEU A 129 -1.49 5.03 12.58
N VAL A 130 -0.92 6.07 11.97
CA VAL A 130 -1.59 6.80 10.88
C VAL A 130 -1.60 5.89 9.65
N THR A 131 -2.78 5.74 9.05
CA THR A 131 -2.99 4.79 7.96
C THR A 131 -3.24 5.48 6.63
N LYS A 132 -2.81 4.82 5.54
CA LYS A 132 -2.98 5.32 4.18
C LYS A 132 -3.38 4.24 3.20
N SER A 133 -4.20 4.60 2.22
CA SER A 133 -4.49 3.73 1.07
C SER A 133 -4.52 4.52 -0.24
N ASN A 134 -4.73 3.81 -1.33
CA ASN A 134 -4.82 4.36 -2.69
C ASN A 134 -5.96 3.69 -3.47
N LEU A 135 -6.61 4.49 -4.32
CA LEU A 135 -7.49 4.04 -5.40
C LEU A 135 -6.92 4.50 -6.75
N ILE A 136 -6.79 3.56 -7.68
CA ILE A 136 -6.41 3.83 -9.06
C ILE A 136 -7.69 3.80 -9.92
N LEU A 137 -7.99 4.92 -10.56
CA LEU A 137 -9.16 5.10 -11.43
C LEU A 137 -8.83 4.75 -12.89
N GLY A 138 -9.85 4.45 -13.70
CA GLY A 138 -9.72 4.15 -15.12
C GLY A 138 -9.59 2.65 -15.45
N MET A 139 -9.77 1.77 -14.46
CA MET A 139 -9.73 0.31 -14.64
C MET A 139 -11.11 -0.30 -14.92
N GLY A 140 -12.17 0.51 -14.90
CA GLY A 140 -13.53 0.13 -15.27
C GLY A 140 -14.54 0.19 -14.12
N GLU A 141 -14.16 0.82 -13.02
CA GLU A 141 -15.01 1.17 -11.90
C GLU A 141 -16.00 2.27 -12.27
N THR A 142 -17.17 2.27 -11.64
CA THR A 142 -18.11 3.39 -11.72
C THR A 142 -17.88 4.38 -10.58
N ARG A 143 -18.46 5.58 -10.69
CA ARG A 143 -18.34 6.62 -9.66
C ARG A 143 -18.97 6.18 -8.33
N GLU A 144 -20.07 5.42 -8.41
CA GLU A 144 -20.78 4.86 -7.27
C GLU A 144 -19.92 3.83 -6.54
N GLU A 145 -19.22 2.98 -7.29
CA GLU A 145 -18.29 2.00 -6.72
C GLU A 145 -17.09 2.69 -6.05
N VAL A 146 -16.55 3.75 -6.65
CA VAL A 146 -15.47 4.56 -6.03
C VAL A 146 -15.96 5.20 -4.74
N SER A 147 -17.17 5.75 -4.75
CA SER A 147 -17.77 6.38 -3.57
C SER A 147 -18.02 5.37 -2.46
N GLN A 148 -18.41 4.13 -2.81
CA GLN A 148 -18.51 3.05 -1.84
C GLN A 148 -17.13 2.66 -1.29
N ALA A 149 -16.12 2.51 -2.15
CA ALA A 149 -14.78 2.14 -1.69
C ALA A 149 -14.16 3.19 -0.75
N LEU A 150 -14.44 4.48 -0.98
CA LEU A 150 -14.03 5.55 -0.07
C LEU A 150 -14.73 5.45 1.30
N ARG A 151 -16.02 5.06 1.33
CA ARG A 151 -16.72 4.78 2.59
C ARG A 151 -16.13 3.58 3.31
N ASP A 152 -15.90 2.48 2.59
CA ASP A 152 -15.34 1.27 3.17
C ASP A 152 -13.94 1.54 3.79
N LEU A 153 -13.09 2.32 3.09
CA LEU A 153 -11.78 2.72 3.60
C LEU A 153 -11.89 3.61 4.84
N HIS A 154 -12.82 4.57 4.84
CA HIS A 154 -13.06 5.42 6.01
C HIS A 154 -13.56 4.60 7.21
N GLU A 155 -14.51 3.68 6.99
CA GLU A 155 -15.03 2.77 8.02
C GLU A 155 -13.95 1.81 8.55
N ALA A 156 -13.03 1.38 7.69
CA ALA A 156 -11.86 0.58 8.08
C ALA A 156 -10.84 1.37 8.92
N GLY A 157 -10.97 2.70 9.00
CA GLY A 157 -10.09 3.57 9.77
C GLY A 157 -8.95 4.20 8.98
N CYS A 158 -9.06 4.29 7.65
CA CYS A 158 -8.05 4.92 6.79
C CYS A 158 -8.00 6.45 6.97
N ASP A 159 -6.86 7.00 7.36
CA ASP A 159 -6.69 8.44 7.58
C ASP A 159 -6.39 9.22 6.29
N LEU A 160 -5.52 8.66 5.45
CA LEU A 160 -5.02 9.30 4.24
C LEU A 160 -5.44 8.49 3.00
N ILE A 161 -5.92 9.18 1.98
CA ILE A 161 -6.31 8.55 0.71
C ILE A 161 -5.66 9.27 -0.47
N THR A 162 -5.06 8.50 -1.37
CA THR A 162 -4.68 8.97 -2.70
C THR A 162 -5.64 8.42 -3.75
N ILE A 163 -6.00 9.26 -4.70
CA ILE A 163 -6.84 8.88 -5.84
C ILE A 163 -6.07 9.25 -7.10
N THR A 164 -5.75 8.26 -7.91
CA THR A 164 -4.83 8.38 -9.05
C THR A 164 -5.46 7.89 -10.34
N GLN A 165 -4.88 8.23 -11.48
CA GLN A 165 -5.29 7.70 -12.79
C GLN A 165 -4.42 6.49 -13.15
N TYR A 166 -5.05 5.42 -13.62
CA TYR A 166 -4.38 4.26 -14.16
C TYR A 166 -3.66 4.64 -15.45
N LEU A 167 -2.34 4.41 -15.47
CA LEU A 167 -1.51 4.50 -16.65
C LEU A 167 -1.06 3.08 -17.01
N ARG A 168 -1.55 2.58 -18.14
CA ARG A 168 -1.30 1.21 -18.57
C ARG A 168 0.20 0.99 -18.87
N PRO A 169 0.92 0.11 -18.15
CA PRO A 169 2.36 -0.03 -18.35
C PRO A 169 2.75 -0.62 -19.71
N SER A 170 1.95 -1.55 -20.24
CA SER A 170 2.18 -2.14 -21.57
C SER A 170 0.92 -2.79 -22.13
N PRO A 171 0.89 -3.17 -23.43
CA PRO A 171 -0.24 -3.86 -24.04
C PRO A 171 -0.61 -5.22 -23.41
N ARG A 172 0.25 -5.78 -22.54
CA ARG A 172 -0.02 -7.04 -21.80
C ARG A 172 -0.75 -6.82 -20.48
N HIS A 173 -0.80 -5.58 -19.98
CA HIS A 173 -1.47 -5.22 -18.72
C HIS A 173 -2.96 -4.94 -18.93
N HIS A 174 -3.72 -4.87 -17.84
CA HIS A 174 -5.16 -4.58 -17.86
C HIS A 174 -5.47 -3.40 -18.78
N PRO A 175 -6.44 -3.50 -19.69
CA PRO A 175 -6.76 -2.40 -20.59
C PRO A 175 -7.35 -1.22 -19.81
N GLU A 176 -6.90 -0.02 -20.16
CA GLU A 176 -7.54 1.21 -19.71
C GLU A 176 -8.95 1.28 -20.28
N LYS A 177 -9.94 1.62 -19.44
CA LYS A 177 -11.34 1.69 -19.86
C LYS A 177 -11.90 3.10 -19.90
N ARG A 178 -11.31 4.03 -19.15
CA ARG A 178 -11.77 5.41 -19.07
C ARG A 178 -10.63 6.32 -18.61
N GLN A 179 -10.43 7.41 -19.33
CA GLN A 179 -9.66 8.56 -18.83
C GLN A 179 -10.59 9.38 -17.94
N THR A 180 -10.18 9.61 -16.69
CA THR A 180 -10.85 10.63 -15.89
C THR A 180 -10.52 11.99 -16.47
N THR A 181 -11.54 12.78 -16.80
CA THR A 181 -11.37 14.21 -17.07
C THR A 181 -10.79 14.87 -15.82
N GLY A 182 -9.94 15.89 -15.96
CA GLY A 182 -9.21 16.54 -14.85
C GLY A 182 -10.08 17.11 -13.70
N GLU A 183 -11.40 17.02 -13.81
CA GLU A 183 -12.36 17.26 -12.74
C GLU A 183 -12.86 15.94 -12.14
N VAL A 184 -12.15 15.40 -11.15
CA VAL A 184 -12.74 14.43 -10.22
C VAL A 184 -13.45 15.23 -9.12
N VAL A 185 -14.71 15.58 -9.35
CA VAL A 185 -15.52 16.26 -8.33
C VAL A 185 -15.99 15.23 -7.30
N LEU A 186 -15.20 15.10 -6.22
CA LEU A 186 -15.63 14.47 -4.98
C LEU A 186 -16.69 15.39 -4.36
N ARG A 187 -17.97 15.06 -4.54
CA ARG A 187 -19.05 15.72 -3.81
C ARG A 187 -19.13 15.04 -2.45
N HIS A 188 -18.60 15.69 -1.43
CA HIS A 188 -18.91 15.31 -0.05
C HIS A 188 -20.38 15.69 0.20
N THR A 189 -21.24 14.69 0.39
CA THR A 189 -22.56 14.93 0.98
C THR A 189 -22.38 14.76 2.47
N ASP A 190 -22.33 15.86 3.21
CA ASP A 190 -22.50 15.84 4.66
C ASP A 190 -23.91 15.33 4.96
N GLY A 191 -24.04 14.00 5.02
CA GLY A 191 -25.22 13.31 5.50
C GLY A 191 -25.18 13.28 7.02
N VAL A 192 -25.34 14.43 7.67
CA VAL A 192 -25.72 14.46 9.08
C VAL A 192 -27.24 14.24 9.11
N ALA A 193 -27.63 13.04 9.52
CA ALA A 193 -28.97 12.75 10.05
C ALA A 193 -28.85 12.60 11.57
#